data_AF-A0A6A5A0B3-F1
#
_entry.id   AF-A0A6A5A0B3-F1
#
_cell.length_a   1.000
_cell.length_b   1.000
_cell.length_c   1.000
_cell.angle_alpha   90.00
_cell.angle_beta   90.00
_cell.angle_gamma   90.00
#
_symmetry.space_group_name_H-M   'P 1'
#
loop_
_entity.id
_entity.type
_entity.pdbx_description
1 polymer ?
#
loop_
_entity_poly.entity_id
_entity_poly.type
_entity_poly.pdbx_seq_one_letter_code
_entity_poly.pdbx_strand_id
1 'polypeptide(L)'
;MLPVYVPGRGAVDGFADDVGMPHNAVRLVVGLVLGCVLAPLSHVVVAPTSRHALNTLLGVSIGWFVFDFNLVHSLVPTLLTYGLMSFAPRELIGPVASAVVFMHLIACHAYRELLGADIIWDGAQMVLTLKLAGTAMSYSDAVLPLNQKTPSILRNQVTAKPSLLSVLGYVYFFPTFLVGPIFELNDYLAWTDDAQVAPVAVILPKLGTLIVCIAGHAASEVLFPIMTMDAPPYYASHAFPARFVLQLAATMFYKFRFVRFIRIFLQLFTLLSFWYEFSDPVQSTNKPITDWST
;
A
#
# COMPACT_ATOMS: atom_id res chain seq x y z
N MET A 1 -24.64 -11.22 -8.68
CA MET A 1 -24.65 -9.98 -7.87
C MET A 1 -25.19 -8.86 -8.75
N LEU A 2 -26.04 -7.97 -8.22
CA LEU A 2 -26.55 -6.83 -8.98
C LEU A 2 -25.39 -5.91 -9.36
N PRO A 3 -25.31 -5.42 -10.62
CA PRO A 3 -24.26 -4.48 -11.01
C PRO A 3 -24.51 -3.18 -10.26
N VAL A 4 -23.64 -2.89 -9.28
CA VAL A 4 -23.67 -1.62 -8.55
C VAL A 4 -23.16 -0.56 -9.51
N TYR A 5 -23.99 0.45 -9.78
CA TYR A 5 -23.56 1.57 -10.62
C TYR A 5 -22.55 2.42 -9.86
N VAL A 6 -21.33 2.47 -10.38
CA VAL A 6 -20.26 3.36 -9.90
C VAL A 6 -20.04 4.44 -10.96
N PRO A 7 -20.23 5.74 -10.63
CA PRO A 7 -20.02 6.82 -11.57
C PRO A 7 -18.62 6.79 -12.20
N GLY A 8 -18.53 7.06 -13.52
CA GLY A 8 -17.28 7.11 -14.25
C GLY A 8 -16.63 5.76 -14.59
N ARG A 9 -17.05 4.65 -13.94
CA ARG A 9 -16.44 3.33 -14.16
C ARG A 9 -16.67 2.80 -15.57
N GLY A 10 -17.87 2.97 -16.12
CA GLY A 10 -18.18 2.52 -17.48
C GLY A 10 -17.34 3.19 -18.58
N ALA A 11 -16.93 4.44 -18.38
CA ALA A 11 -16.02 5.12 -19.31
C ALA A 11 -14.60 4.54 -19.24
N VAL A 12 -14.13 4.20 -18.03
CA VAL A 12 -12.83 3.57 -17.81
C VAL A 12 -12.81 2.14 -18.35
N ASP A 13 -13.92 1.41 -18.21
CA ASP A 13 -14.06 0.06 -18.75
C ASP A 13 -14.10 0.07 -20.28
N GLY A 14 -14.82 1.02 -20.90
CA GLY A 14 -14.81 1.19 -22.35
C GLY A 14 -13.40 1.50 -22.89
N PHE A 15 -12.63 2.36 -22.20
CA PHE A 15 -11.23 2.59 -22.54
C PHE A 15 -10.37 1.32 -22.37
N ALA A 16 -10.63 0.51 -21.34
CA ALA A 16 -9.93 -0.75 -21.14
C ALA A 16 -10.21 -1.75 -22.28
N ASP A 17 -11.45 -1.80 -22.79
CA ASP A 17 -11.84 -2.61 -23.95
C ASP A 17 -11.13 -2.15 -25.23
N ASP A 18 -11.06 -0.84 -25.47
CA ASP A 18 -10.39 -0.26 -26.64
C ASP A 18 -8.87 -0.58 -26.67
N VAL A 19 -8.24 -0.64 -25.49
CA VAL A 19 -6.80 -0.92 -25.33
C VAL A 19 -6.52 -2.43 -25.17
N GLY A 20 -7.56 -3.26 -24.99
CA GLY A 20 -7.42 -4.70 -24.75
C GLY A 20 -6.78 -5.04 -23.40
N MET A 21 -7.01 -4.21 -22.38
CA MET A 21 -6.46 -4.38 -21.03
C MET A 21 -7.50 -4.90 -20.03
N PRO A 22 -7.08 -5.65 -18.99
CA PRO A 22 -7.99 -6.07 -17.92
C PRO A 22 -8.60 -4.86 -17.20
N HIS A 23 -9.94 -4.82 -17.08
CA HIS A 23 -10.67 -3.69 -16.50
C HIS A 23 -10.16 -3.32 -15.10
N ASN A 24 -9.92 -4.32 -14.26
CA ASN A 24 -9.46 -4.13 -12.89
C ASN A 24 -8.08 -3.46 -12.81
N ALA A 25 -7.19 -3.72 -13.76
CA ALA A 25 -5.87 -3.10 -13.82
C ALA A 25 -5.96 -1.62 -14.20
N VAL A 26 -6.79 -1.29 -15.19
CA VAL A 26 -6.99 0.10 -15.63
C VAL A 26 -7.64 0.92 -14.51
N ARG A 27 -8.67 0.37 -13.84
CA ARG A 27 -9.31 0.99 -12.67
C ARG A 27 -8.30 1.27 -11.56
N LEU A 28 -7.41 0.31 -11.26
CA LEU A 28 -6.35 0.47 -10.26
C LEU A 28 -5.39 1.62 -10.62
N VAL A 29 -4.94 1.69 -11.88
CA VAL A 29 -4.06 2.77 -12.36
C VAL A 29 -4.76 4.13 -12.24
N VAL A 30 -6.02 4.24 -12.66
CA VAL A 30 -6.81 5.47 -12.50
C VAL A 30 -6.95 5.83 -11.02
N GLY A 31 -7.21 4.87 -10.15
CA GLY A 31 -7.28 5.09 -8.70
C GLY A 31 -5.96 5.61 -8.10
N LEU A 32 -4.82 5.07 -8.53
CA LEU A 32 -3.49 5.55 -8.11
C LEU A 32 -3.21 6.97 -8.61
N VAL A 33 -3.55 7.27 -9.87
CA VAL A 33 -3.39 8.63 -10.44
C VAL A 33 -4.30 9.63 -9.71
N LEU A 34 -5.55 9.26 -9.44
CA LEU A 34 -6.47 10.09 -8.64
C LEU A 34 -5.90 10.34 -7.25
N GLY A 35 -5.35 9.31 -6.59
CA GLY A 35 -4.64 9.48 -5.34
C GLY A 35 -3.54 10.54 -5.43
N CYS A 36 -2.67 10.48 -6.46
CA CYS A 36 -1.60 11.46 -6.68
C CYS A 36 -2.13 12.89 -6.86
N VAL A 37 -3.20 13.05 -7.63
CA VAL A 37 -3.82 14.37 -7.88
C VAL A 37 -4.46 14.93 -6.61
N LEU A 38 -5.03 14.06 -5.76
CA LEU A 38 -5.69 14.45 -4.51
C LEU A 38 -4.71 14.64 -3.35
N ALA A 39 -3.44 14.21 -3.47
CA ALA A 39 -2.41 14.34 -2.45
C ALA A 39 -2.32 15.75 -1.82
N PRO A 40 -2.34 16.86 -2.58
CA PRO A 40 -2.24 18.20 -1.98
C PRO A 40 -3.41 18.54 -1.04
N LEU A 41 -4.57 17.90 -1.19
CA LEU A 41 -5.73 18.14 -0.33
C LEU A 41 -5.49 17.72 1.12
N SER A 42 -4.60 16.77 1.39
CA SER A 42 -4.27 16.37 2.77
C SER A 42 -3.58 17.49 3.56
N HIS A 43 -2.93 18.43 2.87
CA HIS A 43 -2.25 19.58 3.47
C HIS A 43 -3.16 20.79 3.67
N VAL A 44 -4.30 20.85 2.99
CA VAL A 44 -5.30 21.94 3.16
C VAL A 44 -5.99 21.83 4.52
N VAL A 45 -6.15 20.61 5.03
CA VAL A 45 -6.80 20.34 6.30
C VAL A 45 -5.78 20.39 7.43
N VAL A 46 -6.05 21.21 8.45
CA VAL A 46 -5.14 21.41 9.59
C VAL A 46 -5.48 20.52 10.78
N ALA A 47 -6.78 20.28 11.05
CA ALA A 47 -7.20 19.50 12.21
C ALA A 47 -6.95 17.98 12.03
N PRO A 48 -6.39 17.27 13.03
CA PRO A 48 -6.09 15.83 12.95
C PRO A 48 -7.34 14.97 12.66
N THR A 49 -8.46 15.27 13.31
CA THR A 49 -9.76 14.60 13.07
C THR A 49 -10.22 14.73 11.62
N SER A 50 -10.15 15.94 11.09
CA SER A 50 -10.51 16.22 9.71
C SER A 50 -9.55 15.55 8.73
N ARG A 51 -8.26 15.40 9.06
CA ARG A 51 -7.29 14.62 8.26
C ARG A 51 -7.65 13.13 8.25
N HIS A 52 -7.98 12.54 9.41
CA HIS A 52 -8.42 11.14 9.47
C HIS A 52 -9.71 10.91 8.66
N ALA A 53 -10.68 11.82 8.78
CA ALA A 53 -11.92 11.79 8.03
C ALA A 53 -11.67 11.93 6.52
N LEU A 54 -10.85 12.90 6.10
CA LEU A 54 -10.49 13.09 4.69
C LEU A 54 -9.78 11.84 4.13
N ASN A 55 -8.81 11.29 4.86
CA ASN A 55 -8.11 10.08 4.44
C ASN A 55 -9.07 8.90 4.29
N THR A 56 -9.94 8.69 5.28
CA THR A 56 -10.94 7.62 5.24
C THR A 56 -11.90 7.81 4.07
N LEU A 57 -12.47 9.00 3.90
CA LEU A 57 -13.44 9.29 2.84
C LEU A 57 -12.82 9.12 1.45
N LEU A 58 -11.64 9.68 1.21
CA LEU A 58 -10.96 9.55 -0.08
C LEU A 58 -10.49 8.11 -0.32
N GLY A 59 -9.90 7.45 0.68
CA GLY A 59 -9.42 6.08 0.57
C GLY A 59 -10.55 5.08 0.31
N VAL A 60 -11.67 5.20 1.04
CA VAL A 60 -12.87 4.38 0.81
C VAL A 60 -13.50 4.70 -0.54
N SER A 61 -13.57 5.96 -0.97
CA SER A 61 -14.13 6.34 -2.27
C SER A 61 -13.30 5.78 -3.43
N ILE A 62 -11.97 5.90 -3.36
CA ILE A 62 -11.05 5.32 -4.34
C ILE A 62 -11.14 3.79 -4.30
N GLY A 63 -11.15 3.20 -3.10
CA GLY A 63 -11.30 1.75 -2.94
C GLY A 63 -12.60 1.21 -3.51
N TRP A 64 -13.71 1.93 -3.33
CA TRP A 64 -15.02 1.60 -3.90
C TRP A 64 -14.99 1.66 -5.42
N PHE A 65 -14.35 2.68 -6.00
CA PHE A 65 -14.16 2.80 -7.44
C PHE A 65 -13.36 1.63 -8.04
N VAL A 66 -12.26 1.25 -7.38
CA VAL A 66 -11.39 0.17 -7.87
C VAL A 66 -12.01 -1.21 -7.63
N PHE A 67 -12.40 -1.53 -6.39
CA PHE A 67 -12.75 -2.88 -5.95
C PHE A 67 -14.25 -3.15 -5.87
N ASP A 68 -15.10 -2.13 -5.89
CA ASP A 68 -16.55 -2.26 -5.69
C ASP A 68 -16.88 -2.88 -4.32
N PHE A 69 -17.94 -3.70 -4.26
CA PHE A 69 -18.31 -4.50 -3.11
C PHE A 69 -17.16 -5.31 -2.49
N ASN A 70 -16.12 -5.68 -3.26
CA ASN A 70 -14.96 -6.38 -2.70
C ASN A 70 -14.18 -5.56 -1.65
N LEU A 71 -14.42 -4.25 -1.55
CA LEU A 71 -13.93 -3.42 -0.44
C LEU A 71 -14.38 -3.95 0.93
N VAL A 72 -15.44 -4.76 1.00
CA VAL A 72 -15.83 -5.46 2.23
C VAL A 72 -14.70 -6.32 2.81
N HIS A 73 -13.86 -6.89 1.95
CA HIS A 73 -12.75 -7.74 2.36
C HIS A 73 -11.61 -6.98 3.04
N SER A 74 -11.50 -5.66 2.86
CA SER A 74 -10.64 -4.79 3.66
C SER A 74 -11.34 -4.27 4.91
N LEU A 75 -12.63 -3.90 4.81
CA LEU A 75 -13.37 -3.28 5.90
C LEU A 75 -13.64 -4.25 7.07
N VAL A 76 -14.04 -5.48 6.76
CA VAL A 76 -14.38 -6.48 7.79
C VAL A 76 -13.16 -6.80 8.67
N PRO A 77 -11.96 -7.13 8.13
CA PRO A 77 -10.77 -7.33 8.95
C PRO A 77 -10.40 -6.10 9.79
N THR A 78 -10.53 -4.88 9.25
CA THR A 78 -10.25 -3.65 10.01
C THR A 78 -11.15 -3.50 11.23
N LEU A 79 -12.47 -3.66 11.03
CA LEU A 79 -13.44 -3.58 12.13
C LEU A 79 -13.25 -4.71 13.13
N LEU A 80 -12.92 -5.92 12.66
CA LEU A 80 -12.64 -7.07 13.51
C LEU A 80 -11.40 -6.83 14.38
N THR A 81 -10.29 -6.37 13.80
CA THR A 81 -9.07 -6.02 14.55
C THR A 81 -9.35 -4.92 15.58
N TYR A 82 -10.10 -3.88 15.22
CA TYR A 82 -10.49 -2.82 16.15
C TYR A 82 -11.39 -3.34 17.29
N GLY A 83 -12.32 -4.24 16.96
CA GLY A 83 -13.15 -4.94 17.94
C GLY A 83 -12.29 -5.76 18.91
N LEU A 84 -11.34 -6.55 18.40
CA LEU A 84 -10.40 -7.30 19.24
C LEU A 84 -9.60 -6.37 20.16
N MET A 85 -9.11 -5.23 19.67
CA MET A 85 -8.43 -4.22 20.50
C MET A 85 -9.32 -3.66 21.63
N SER A 86 -10.64 -3.69 21.46
CA SER A 86 -11.61 -3.17 22.44
C SER A 86 -12.08 -4.21 23.46
N PHE A 87 -12.08 -5.51 23.13
CA PHE A 87 -12.68 -6.54 23.96
C PHE A 87 -11.71 -7.63 24.45
N ALA A 88 -10.61 -7.87 23.76
CA ALA A 88 -9.66 -8.93 24.12
C ALA A 88 -8.60 -8.42 25.12
N PRO A 89 -8.02 -9.31 25.94
CA PRO A 89 -6.91 -8.94 26.82
C PRO A 89 -5.70 -8.52 25.98
N ARG A 90 -4.99 -7.52 26.49
CA ARG A 90 -3.99 -6.77 25.72
C ARG A 90 -2.83 -7.63 25.25
N GLU A 91 -2.43 -8.62 26.04
CA GLU A 91 -1.33 -9.54 25.78
C GLU A 91 -1.63 -10.53 24.64
N LEU A 92 -2.91 -10.76 24.33
CA LEU A 92 -3.34 -11.71 23.30
C LEU A 92 -3.70 -11.03 21.99
N ILE A 93 -3.97 -9.71 21.99
CA ILE A 93 -4.43 -9.00 20.79
C ILE A 93 -3.42 -9.09 19.65
N GLY A 94 -2.13 -8.92 19.94
CA GLY A 94 -1.05 -9.01 18.95
C GLY A 94 -1.08 -10.32 18.17
N PRO A 95 -0.87 -11.49 18.82
CA PRO A 95 -0.86 -12.77 18.14
C PRO A 95 -2.23 -13.15 17.56
N VAL A 96 -3.33 -12.91 18.28
CA VAL A 96 -4.68 -13.33 17.82
C VAL A 96 -5.12 -12.52 16.60
N ALA A 97 -5.05 -11.18 16.66
CA ALA A 97 -5.46 -10.36 15.53
C ALA A 97 -4.57 -10.62 14.31
N SER A 98 -3.25 -10.75 14.51
CA SER A 98 -2.31 -11.09 13.43
C SER A 98 -2.66 -12.43 12.78
N ALA A 99 -2.88 -13.47 13.57
CA ALA A 99 -3.26 -14.80 13.05
C ALA A 99 -4.55 -14.70 12.21
N VAL A 100 -5.55 -13.98 12.69
CA VAL A 100 -6.83 -13.79 11.97
C VAL A 100 -6.62 -13.07 10.63
N VAL A 101 -5.91 -11.95 10.60
CA VAL A 101 -5.71 -11.18 9.35
C VAL A 101 -4.81 -11.91 8.35
N PHE A 102 -3.81 -12.67 8.81
CA PHE A 102 -2.98 -13.50 7.94
C PHE A 102 -3.74 -14.73 7.43
N MET A 103 -4.55 -15.39 8.25
CA MET A 103 -5.42 -16.49 7.79
C MET A 103 -6.40 -16.03 6.71
N HIS A 104 -7.00 -14.84 6.89
CA HIS A 104 -7.85 -14.23 5.87
C HIS A 104 -7.07 -14.01 4.57
N LEU A 105 -5.88 -13.39 4.63
CA LEU A 105 -5.05 -13.17 3.44
C LEU A 105 -4.66 -14.48 2.73
N ILE A 106 -4.29 -15.51 3.48
CA ILE A 106 -3.99 -16.84 2.94
C ILE A 106 -5.20 -17.43 2.22
N ALA A 107 -6.40 -17.33 2.82
CA ALA A 107 -7.62 -17.81 2.19
C ALA A 107 -7.93 -17.06 0.89
N CYS A 108 -7.68 -15.75 0.82
CA CYS A 108 -7.86 -14.95 -0.39
C CYS A 108 -6.93 -15.42 -1.52
N HIS A 109 -5.65 -15.61 -1.21
CA HIS A 109 -4.69 -16.10 -2.21
C HIS A 109 -4.95 -17.55 -2.61
N ALA A 110 -5.32 -18.42 -1.67
CA ALA A 110 -5.71 -19.79 -1.99
C ALA A 110 -6.94 -19.83 -2.91
N TYR A 111 -7.93 -18.98 -2.66
CA TYR A 111 -9.10 -18.85 -3.53
C TYR A 111 -8.70 -18.39 -4.95
N ARG A 112 -7.78 -17.42 -5.07
CA ARG A 112 -7.24 -16.97 -6.38
C ARG A 112 -6.53 -18.10 -7.13
N GLU A 113 -5.63 -18.82 -6.47
CA GLU A 113 -4.82 -19.88 -7.10
C GLU A 113 -5.64 -21.14 -7.43
N LEU A 114 -6.58 -21.55 -6.56
CA LEU A 114 -7.35 -22.78 -6.75
C LEU A 114 -8.53 -22.62 -7.71
N LEU A 115 -9.16 -21.44 -7.74
CA LEU A 115 -10.37 -21.18 -8.53
C LEU A 115 -10.12 -20.26 -9.72
N GLY A 116 -8.88 -19.84 -9.95
CA GLY A 116 -8.51 -18.98 -11.08
C GLY A 116 -9.23 -17.64 -11.09
N ALA A 117 -9.66 -17.15 -9.93
CA ALA A 117 -10.40 -15.90 -9.83
C ALA A 117 -9.48 -14.71 -10.08
N ASP A 118 -9.85 -13.81 -11.01
CA ASP A 118 -9.12 -12.56 -11.26
C ASP A 118 -9.38 -11.55 -10.12
N ILE A 119 -8.71 -11.78 -8.99
CA ILE A 119 -8.79 -10.97 -7.78
C ILE A 119 -7.63 -9.99 -7.77
N ILE A 120 -7.95 -8.70 -7.80
CA ILE A 120 -6.98 -7.59 -7.67
C ILE A 120 -6.99 -6.95 -6.27
N TRP A 121 -8.05 -7.18 -5.48
CA TRP A 121 -8.18 -6.60 -4.14
C TRP A 121 -7.27 -7.27 -3.10
N ASP A 122 -6.78 -8.48 -3.36
CA ASP A 122 -5.85 -9.20 -2.47
C ASP A 122 -4.48 -8.49 -2.36
N GLY A 123 -4.07 -7.76 -3.40
CA GLY A 123 -2.88 -6.90 -3.37
C GLY A 123 -2.99 -5.76 -2.36
N ALA A 124 -4.13 -5.07 -2.31
CA ALA A 124 -4.40 -4.06 -1.28
C ALA A 124 -4.57 -4.71 0.10
N GLN A 125 -5.19 -5.90 0.15
CA GLN A 125 -5.34 -6.68 1.37
C GLN A 125 -3.99 -7.05 2.00
N MET A 126 -2.95 -7.32 1.20
CA MET A 126 -1.60 -7.57 1.70
C MET A 126 -1.05 -6.39 2.53
N VAL A 127 -1.16 -5.16 2.00
CA VAL A 127 -0.71 -3.95 2.70
C VAL A 127 -1.52 -3.73 3.98
N LEU A 128 -2.84 -3.92 3.89
CA LEU A 128 -3.76 -3.76 5.00
C LEU A 128 -3.53 -4.79 6.12
N THR A 129 -3.29 -6.05 5.78
CA THR A 129 -2.93 -7.10 6.73
C THR A 129 -1.67 -6.73 7.51
N LEU A 130 -0.65 -6.18 6.84
CA LEU A 130 0.60 -5.77 7.50
C LEU A 130 0.39 -4.56 8.42
N LYS A 131 -0.38 -3.56 7.99
CA LYS A 131 -0.78 -2.41 8.82
C LYS A 131 -1.55 -2.84 10.08
N LEU A 132 -2.54 -3.72 9.93
CA LEU A 132 -3.38 -4.19 11.03
C LEU A 132 -2.61 -5.09 12.00
N ALA A 133 -1.81 -6.03 11.48
CA ALA A 133 -0.97 -6.90 12.31
C ALA A 133 0.07 -6.07 13.09
N GLY A 134 0.76 -5.14 12.43
CA GLY A 134 1.71 -4.24 13.08
C GLY A 134 1.07 -3.38 14.18
N THR A 135 -0.13 -2.84 13.92
CA THR A 135 -0.90 -2.09 14.93
C THR A 135 -1.29 -2.96 16.12
N ALA A 136 -1.79 -4.18 15.87
CA ALA A 136 -2.19 -5.10 16.93
C ALA A 136 -1.00 -5.56 17.78
N MET A 137 0.13 -5.89 17.16
CA MET A 137 1.38 -6.22 17.86
C MET A 137 1.89 -5.03 18.68
N SER A 138 1.96 -3.84 18.08
CA SER A 138 2.40 -2.62 18.76
C SER A 138 1.51 -2.24 19.96
N TYR A 139 0.21 -2.53 19.89
CA TYR A 139 -0.71 -2.36 21.01
C TYR A 139 -0.51 -3.40 22.12
N SER A 140 -0.21 -4.65 21.75
CA SER A 140 0.10 -5.75 22.67
C SER A 140 1.44 -5.52 23.39
N ASP A 141 2.48 -5.14 22.65
CA ASP A 141 3.85 -4.97 23.14
C ASP A 141 3.99 -3.82 24.15
N ALA A 142 3.04 -2.89 24.18
CA ALA A 142 3.01 -1.80 25.14
C ALA A 142 2.94 -2.28 26.60
N VAL A 143 2.39 -3.48 26.86
CA VAL A 143 2.29 -4.09 28.21
C VAL A 143 3.60 -4.70 28.69
N LEU A 144 4.53 -4.99 27.78
CA LEU A 144 5.80 -5.62 28.12
C LEU A 144 6.56 -4.78 29.15
N PRO A 145 7.32 -5.40 30.07
CA PRO A 145 8.17 -4.65 30.99
C PRO A 145 9.33 -3.99 30.25
N LEU A 146 9.83 -2.86 30.78
CA LEU A 146 10.83 -2.00 30.11
C LEU A 146 12.11 -2.76 29.70
N ASN A 147 12.52 -3.74 30.49
CA ASN A 147 13.70 -4.57 30.23
C ASN A 147 13.55 -5.49 29.01
N GLN A 148 12.34 -5.71 28.51
CA GLN A 148 12.05 -6.51 27.31
C GLN A 148 11.75 -5.64 26.08
N LYS A 149 11.71 -4.31 26.23
CA LYS A 149 11.41 -3.41 25.11
C LYS A 149 12.69 -3.10 24.34
N THR A 150 12.71 -3.50 23.07
CA THR A 150 13.72 -3.05 22.11
C THR A 150 13.49 -1.57 21.75
N PRO A 151 14.49 -0.87 21.18
CA PRO A 151 14.29 0.50 20.69
C PRO A 151 13.14 0.64 19.69
N SER A 152 12.91 -0.39 18.86
CA SER A 152 11.78 -0.41 17.92
C SER A 152 10.42 -0.50 18.64
N ILE A 153 10.31 -1.36 19.66
CA ILE A 153 9.10 -1.46 20.49
C ILE A 153 8.85 -0.14 21.21
N LEU A 154 9.90 0.49 21.77
CA LEU A 154 9.76 1.77 22.47
C LEU A 154 9.21 2.89 21.58
N ARG A 155 9.63 2.93 20.30
CA ARG A 155 9.15 3.89 19.30
C ARG A 155 7.71 3.60 18.84
N ASN A 156 7.41 2.33 18.57
CA ASN A 156 6.17 1.95 17.87
C ASN A 156 5.04 1.51 18.81
N GLN A 157 5.31 1.30 20.10
CA GLN A 157 4.29 0.89 21.08
C GLN A 157 3.09 1.85 21.06
N VAL A 158 1.90 1.26 21.08
CA VAL A 158 0.64 1.99 21.15
C VAL A 158 0.12 1.84 22.57
N THR A 159 0.35 2.85 23.41
CA THR A 159 0.11 2.78 24.87
C THR A 159 -1.36 2.91 25.27
N ALA A 160 -2.15 3.65 24.49
CA ALA A 160 -3.58 3.78 24.68
C ALA A 160 -4.33 3.46 23.39
N LYS A 161 -5.60 3.09 23.53
CA LYS A 161 -6.40 2.60 22.41
C LYS A 161 -6.67 3.76 21.44
N PRO A 162 -6.33 3.62 20.13
CA PRO A 162 -6.65 4.64 19.15
C PRO A 162 -8.16 4.73 18.91
N SER A 163 -8.63 5.89 18.45
CA SER A 163 -10.02 6.07 18.02
C SER A 163 -10.29 5.25 16.75
N LEU A 164 -11.55 4.85 16.52
CA LEU A 164 -11.90 4.10 15.31
C LEU A 164 -11.60 4.92 14.05
N LEU A 165 -11.82 6.23 14.11
CA LEU A 165 -11.57 7.13 13.00
C LEU A 165 -10.08 7.23 12.65
N SER A 166 -9.18 7.25 13.64
CA SER A 166 -7.75 7.29 13.36
C SER A 166 -7.24 5.98 12.75
N VAL A 167 -7.75 4.83 13.20
CA VAL A 167 -7.46 3.51 12.59
C VAL A 167 -8.00 3.43 11.17
N LEU A 168 -9.23 3.89 10.92
CA LEU A 168 -9.79 3.93 9.57
C LEU A 168 -8.97 4.85 8.65
N GLY A 169 -8.57 6.03 9.13
CA GLY A 169 -7.75 6.97 8.37
C GLY A 169 -6.36 6.41 8.05
N TYR A 170 -5.77 5.65 8.97
CA TYR A 170 -4.48 4.98 8.80
C TYR A 170 -4.55 3.84 7.76
N VAL A 171 -5.56 2.98 7.91
CA VAL A 171 -5.77 1.82 7.04
C VAL A 171 -6.11 2.28 5.63
N TYR A 172 -7.09 3.17 5.50
CA TYR A 172 -7.54 3.77 4.25
C TYR A 172 -6.75 5.04 3.90
N PHE A 173 -5.50 5.16 4.33
CA PHE A 173 -4.65 6.26 3.93
C PHE A 173 -4.51 6.26 2.41
N PHE A 174 -5.24 7.14 1.72
CA PHE A 174 -5.43 7.10 0.27
C PHE A 174 -4.13 7.05 -0.54
N PRO A 175 -2.99 7.58 -0.05
CA PRO A 175 -1.72 7.45 -0.77
C PRO A 175 -1.09 6.06 -0.77
N THR A 176 -1.37 5.24 0.23
CA THR A 176 -0.72 3.92 0.37
C THR A 176 -1.69 2.76 0.51
N PHE A 177 -3.01 3.03 0.50
CA PHE A 177 -4.04 2.02 0.65
C PHE A 177 -4.04 0.99 -0.49
N LEU A 178 -4.04 1.45 -1.75
CA LEU A 178 -4.12 0.56 -2.91
C LEU A 178 -2.81 -0.20 -3.10
N VAL A 179 -1.72 0.55 -3.18
CA VAL A 179 -0.36 0.06 -3.30
C VAL A 179 0.51 1.10 -2.60
N GLY A 180 1.43 0.70 -1.73
CA GLY A 180 2.27 1.66 -1.00
C GLY A 180 3.24 1.01 -0.02
N PRO A 181 4.27 1.76 0.43
CA PRO A 181 5.09 1.31 1.53
C PRO A 181 4.25 1.21 2.80
N ILE A 182 4.62 0.26 3.66
CA ILE A 182 4.01 0.10 4.97
C ILE A 182 4.78 0.99 5.95
N PHE A 183 4.03 1.59 6.86
CA PHE A 183 4.53 2.44 7.94
C PHE A 183 3.70 2.20 9.18
N GLU A 184 4.24 2.55 10.35
CA GLU A 184 3.59 2.25 11.63
C GLU A 184 2.49 3.26 11.96
N LEU A 185 1.54 2.84 12.80
CA LEU A 185 0.43 3.70 13.23
C LEU A 185 0.93 4.97 13.92
N ASN A 186 2.01 4.90 14.73
CA ASN A 186 2.56 6.08 15.39
C ASN A 186 3.12 7.10 14.39
N ASP A 187 3.75 6.65 13.30
CA ASP A 187 4.28 7.56 12.27
C ASP A 187 3.12 8.28 11.53
N TYR A 188 2.01 7.57 11.29
CA TYR A 188 0.79 8.15 10.73
C TYR A 188 0.22 9.26 11.62
N LEU A 189 0.13 8.98 12.91
CA LEU A 189 -0.48 9.88 13.89
C LEU A 189 0.37 11.14 14.07
N ALA A 190 1.69 10.96 14.14
CA ALA A 190 2.64 12.07 14.18
C ALA A 190 2.48 13.01 12.96
N TRP A 191 2.32 12.44 11.76
CA TRP A 191 2.05 13.24 10.55
C TRP A 191 0.66 13.90 10.56
N THR A 192 -0.36 13.25 11.14
CA THR A 192 -1.67 13.91 11.26
C THR A 192 -1.67 15.05 12.26
N ASP A 193 -0.75 15.07 13.22
CA ASP A 193 -0.55 16.19 14.14
C ASP A 193 0.27 17.31 13.47
N ASP A 194 1.43 16.96 12.89
CA ASP A 194 2.32 17.89 12.19
C ASP A 194 2.58 17.41 10.75
N ALA A 195 1.75 17.88 9.83
CA ALA A 195 1.87 17.49 8.42
C ALA A 195 3.05 18.23 7.78
N GLN A 196 4.07 17.48 7.40
CA GLN A 196 5.23 17.99 6.70
C GLN A 196 5.20 17.64 5.22
N VAL A 197 5.72 18.55 4.40
CA VAL A 197 5.90 18.35 2.96
C VAL A 197 7.38 18.06 2.69
N ALA A 198 7.65 17.07 1.84
CA ALA A 198 9.03 16.74 1.49
C ALA A 198 9.71 17.94 0.81
N PRO A 199 10.97 18.26 1.17
CA PRO A 199 11.71 19.28 0.46
C PRO A 199 11.90 18.89 -1.01
N VAL A 200 11.83 19.88 -1.90
CA VAL A 200 11.95 19.67 -3.37
C VAL A 200 13.24 18.93 -3.74
N ALA A 201 14.31 19.13 -2.97
CA ALA A 201 15.58 18.44 -3.13
C ALA A 201 15.49 16.90 -3.00
N VAL A 202 14.49 16.38 -2.28
CA VAL A 202 14.25 14.93 -2.16
C VAL A 202 13.29 14.43 -3.24
N ILE A 203 12.33 15.25 -3.66
CA ILE A 203 11.35 14.90 -4.70
C ILE A 203 12.01 14.85 -6.08
N LEU A 204 12.88 15.82 -6.41
CA LEU A 204 13.43 15.98 -7.75
C LEU A 204 14.30 14.78 -8.23
N PRO A 205 15.21 14.22 -7.42
CA PRO A 205 15.96 13.02 -7.80
C PRO A 205 15.05 11.80 -8.00
N LYS A 206 13.96 11.70 -7.21
CA LYS A 206 12.98 10.62 -7.35
C LYS A 206 12.20 10.76 -8.66
N LEU A 207 11.84 11.98 -9.07
CA LEU A 207 11.22 12.24 -10.37
C LEU A 207 12.17 11.88 -11.51
N GLY A 208 13.44 12.26 -11.39
CA GLY A 208 14.47 11.85 -12.34
C GLY A 208 14.59 10.33 -12.46
N THR A 209 14.57 9.62 -11.33
CA THR A 209 14.64 8.14 -11.31
C THR A 209 13.37 7.53 -11.90
N LEU A 210 12.19 8.11 -11.66
CA LEU A 210 10.93 7.68 -12.26
C LEU A 210 10.98 7.79 -13.79
N ILE A 211 11.45 8.92 -14.33
CA ILE A 211 11.62 9.12 -15.78
C ILE A 211 12.59 8.08 -16.35
N VAL A 212 13.73 7.85 -15.69
CA VAL A 212 14.70 6.82 -16.10
C VAL A 212 14.08 5.43 -16.07
N CYS A 213 13.22 5.12 -15.09
CA CYS A 213 12.51 3.85 -15.04
C CYS A 213 11.47 3.71 -16.16
N ILE A 214 10.72 4.78 -16.48
CA ILE A 214 9.76 4.78 -17.60
C ILE A 214 10.51 4.60 -18.93
N ALA A 215 11.57 5.37 -19.16
CA ALA A 215 12.38 5.27 -20.37
C ALA A 215 13.07 3.90 -20.48
N GLY A 216 13.61 3.38 -19.36
CA GLY A 216 14.21 2.05 -19.29
C GLY A 216 13.19 0.94 -19.53
N HIS A 217 11.95 1.11 -19.07
CA HIS A 217 10.85 0.19 -19.36
C HIS A 217 10.52 0.18 -20.86
N ALA A 218 10.33 1.36 -21.47
CA ALA A 218 10.05 1.47 -22.90
C ALA A 218 11.20 0.90 -23.76
N ALA A 219 12.45 1.23 -23.42
CA ALA A 219 13.62 0.69 -24.10
C ALA A 219 13.73 -0.84 -23.94
N SER A 220 13.40 -1.37 -22.76
CA SER A 220 13.40 -2.81 -22.51
C SER A 220 12.34 -3.55 -23.34
N GLU A 221 11.17 -2.96 -23.58
CA GLU A 221 10.15 -3.60 -24.44
C GLU A 221 10.58 -3.66 -25.90
N VAL A 222 11.29 -2.63 -26.37
CA VAL A 222 11.84 -2.59 -27.73
C VAL A 222 13.00 -3.59 -27.88
N LEU A 223 13.87 -3.71 -26.88
CA LEU A 223 15.06 -4.57 -26.93
C LEU A 223 14.76 -6.04 -26.61
N PHE A 224 13.77 -6.31 -25.75
CA PHE A 224 13.43 -7.66 -25.27
C PHE A 224 11.91 -7.92 -25.33
N PRO A 225 11.34 -8.09 -26.53
CA PRO A 225 9.93 -8.46 -26.68
C PRO A 225 9.68 -9.91 -26.19
N ILE A 226 9.15 -10.02 -24.98
CA ILE A 226 8.99 -11.30 -24.24
C ILE A 226 8.07 -12.28 -24.99
N MET A 227 6.98 -11.78 -25.57
CA MET A 227 6.00 -12.61 -26.29
C MET A 227 6.61 -13.32 -27.50
N THR A 228 7.66 -12.74 -28.08
CA THR A 228 8.41 -13.36 -29.18
C THR A 228 9.60 -14.16 -28.67
N MET A 229 10.11 -13.87 -27.47
CA MET A 229 11.28 -14.50 -26.87
C MET A 229 11.02 -15.92 -26.35
N ASP A 230 9.79 -16.18 -25.88
CA ASP A 230 9.34 -17.53 -25.51
C ASP A 230 9.11 -18.45 -26.73
N ALA A 231 9.11 -17.90 -27.95
CA ALA A 231 8.96 -18.70 -29.16
C ALA A 231 10.25 -19.52 -29.42
N PRO A 232 10.15 -20.84 -29.68
CA PRO A 232 11.29 -21.70 -29.98
C PRO A 232 12.30 -21.17 -31.04
N PRO A 233 11.88 -20.45 -32.10
CA PRO A 233 12.81 -19.95 -33.11
C PRO A 233 13.59 -18.68 -32.73
N TYR A 234 13.27 -17.97 -31.66
CA TYR A 234 13.78 -16.61 -31.40
C TYR A 234 15.31 -16.54 -31.24
N TYR A 235 15.92 -17.53 -30.60
CA TYR A 235 17.37 -17.61 -30.42
C TYR A 235 18.06 -18.65 -31.32
N ALA A 236 17.41 -19.10 -32.40
CA ALA A 236 17.86 -20.25 -33.20
C ALA A 236 19.30 -20.13 -33.72
N SER A 237 19.80 -18.91 -33.96
CA SER A 237 21.15 -18.64 -34.49
C SER A 237 22.27 -18.61 -33.44
N HIS A 238 21.96 -18.56 -32.14
CA HIS A 238 22.95 -18.36 -31.08
C HIS A 238 23.35 -19.68 -30.41
N ALA A 239 24.59 -19.80 -29.92
CA ALA A 239 25.04 -20.95 -29.13
C ALA A 239 24.37 -20.98 -27.75
N PHE A 240 24.20 -22.18 -27.16
CA PHE A 240 23.52 -22.38 -25.88
C PHE A 240 23.94 -21.40 -24.76
N PRO A 241 25.23 -21.11 -24.52
CA PRO A 241 25.64 -20.18 -23.46
C PRO A 241 25.13 -18.74 -23.69
N ALA A 242 25.13 -18.30 -24.95
CA ALA A 242 24.62 -16.98 -25.32
C ALA A 242 23.09 -16.90 -25.13
N ARG A 243 22.35 -17.97 -25.47
CA ARG A 243 20.89 -18.05 -25.22
C ARG A 243 20.59 -17.96 -23.73
N PHE A 244 21.33 -18.69 -22.91
CA PHE A 244 21.14 -18.71 -21.46
C PHE A 244 21.40 -17.33 -20.84
N VAL A 245 22.48 -16.65 -21.22
CA VAL A 245 22.79 -15.29 -20.75
C VAL A 245 21.74 -14.27 -21.21
N LEU A 246 21.29 -14.36 -22.46
CA LEU A 246 20.23 -13.47 -22.98
C LEU A 246 18.89 -13.69 -22.26
N GLN A 247 18.52 -14.94 -21.97
CA GLN A 247 17.32 -15.27 -21.20
C GLN A 247 17.42 -14.79 -19.74
N LEU A 248 18.59 -14.95 -19.10
CA LEU A 248 18.83 -14.43 -17.76
C LEU A 248 18.80 -12.90 -17.73
N ALA A 249 19.39 -12.24 -18.72
CA ALA A 249 19.33 -10.79 -18.84
C ALA A 249 17.88 -10.32 -18.99
N ALA A 250 17.12 -10.91 -19.92
CA ALA A 250 15.72 -10.55 -20.14
C ALA A 250 14.83 -10.77 -18.90
N THR A 251 15.01 -11.88 -18.17
CA THR A 251 14.27 -12.13 -16.92
C THR A 251 14.67 -11.17 -15.78
N MET A 252 15.94 -10.73 -15.72
CA MET A 252 16.38 -9.71 -14.77
C MET A 252 15.80 -8.33 -15.11
N PHE A 253 15.78 -7.94 -16.40
CA PHE A 253 15.14 -6.70 -16.86
C PHE A 253 13.63 -6.73 -16.61
N TYR A 254 12.96 -7.88 -16.74
CA TYR A 254 11.55 -8.05 -16.39
C TYR A 254 11.26 -7.79 -14.90
N LYS A 255 12.09 -8.31 -13.99
CA LYS A 255 11.94 -8.01 -12.55
C LYS A 255 12.19 -6.54 -12.23
N PHE A 256 13.12 -5.91 -12.96
CA PHE A 256 13.40 -4.48 -12.88
C PHE A 256 12.21 -3.62 -13.33
N ARG A 257 11.51 -4.06 -14.39
CA ARG A 257 10.34 -3.43 -15.04
C ARG A 257 9.25 -3.06 -14.03
N PHE A 258 8.89 -4.00 -13.16
CA PHE A 258 7.79 -3.82 -12.22
C PHE A 258 8.24 -3.30 -10.86
N VAL A 259 9.29 -3.88 -10.27
CA VAL A 259 9.61 -3.64 -8.85
C VAL A 259 10.18 -2.25 -8.62
N ARG A 260 11.07 -1.76 -9.50
CA ARG A 260 11.67 -0.43 -9.29
C ARG A 260 10.72 0.69 -9.67
N PHE A 261 10.00 0.57 -10.79
CA PHE A 261 9.01 1.57 -11.20
C PHE A 261 7.93 1.75 -10.12
N ILE A 262 7.31 0.65 -9.67
CA ILE A 262 6.29 0.69 -8.62
C ILE A 262 6.89 1.23 -7.32
N ARG A 263 8.05 0.74 -6.88
CA ARG A 263 8.69 1.27 -5.65
C ARG A 263 8.96 2.77 -5.72
N ILE A 264 9.46 3.28 -6.83
CA ILE A 264 9.79 4.70 -6.98
C ILE A 264 8.52 5.55 -7.07
N PHE A 265 7.55 5.13 -7.88
CA PHE A 265 6.26 5.81 -8.00
C PHE A 265 5.57 5.93 -6.62
N LEU A 266 5.54 4.83 -5.86
CA LEU A 266 4.95 4.80 -4.53
C LEU A 266 5.74 5.62 -3.51
N GLN A 267 7.07 5.59 -3.58
CA GLN A 267 7.89 6.48 -2.76
C GLN A 267 7.53 7.92 -3.06
N LEU A 268 7.56 8.35 -4.33
CA LEU A 268 7.24 9.71 -4.75
C LEU A 268 5.84 10.15 -4.30
N PHE A 269 4.86 9.27 -4.47
CA PHE A 269 3.49 9.53 -4.07
C PHE A 269 3.36 9.66 -2.55
N THR A 270 4.08 8.82 -1.80
CA THR A 270 4.22 8.95 -0.36
C THR A 270 4.86 10.29 -0.02
N LEU A 271 6.00 10.66 -0.61
CA LEU A 271 6.70 11.94 -0.34
C LEU A 271 5.84 13.18 -0.55
N LEU A 272 4.96 13.16 -1.56
CA LEU A 272 4.06 14.27 -1.88
C LEU A 272 2.93 14.42 -0.85
N SER A 273 2.47 13.31 -0.28
CA SER A 273 1.31 13.27 0.63
C SER A 273 1.72 13.22 2.10
N PHE A 274 2.83 12.53 2.37
CA PHE A 274 3.35 12.06 3.64
C PHE A 274 4.89 12.07 3.58
N TRP A 275 5.49 13.19 3.98
CA TRP A 275 6.92 13.19 4.28
C TRP A 275 7.11 12.86 5.74
N TYR A 276 7.67 11.69 6.00
CA TYR A 276 8.23 11.35 7.28
C TYR A 276 9.61 10.79 7.04
N GLU A 277 10.61 11.34 7.72
CA GLU A 277 12.00 10.98 7.56
C GLU A 277 12.21 9.57 8.13
N PHE A 278 12.08 8.55 7.28
CA PHE A 278 12.28 7.13 7.63
C PHE A 278 13.73 6.80 8.04
N SER A 279 14.60 7.78 8.27
CA SER A 279 16.05 7.61 8.39
C SER A 279 16.70 8.08 9.68
N ASP A 280 16.04 8.82 10.58
CA ASP A 280 16.71 9.33 11.78
C ASP A 280 16.21 8.67 13.08
N PRO A 281 16.96 7.71 13.66
CA PRO A 281 16.59 7.04 14.91
C PRO A 281 16.72 7.91 16.17
N VAL A 282 16.99 9.22 16.07
CA VAL A 282 17.42 10.05 17.22
C VAL A 282 16.56 11.30 17.47
N GLN A 283 15.60 11.66 16.62
CA GLN A 283 14.86 12.93 16.76
C GLN A 283 13.33 12.86 16.79
N SER A 284 12.72 11.68 16.97
CA SER A 284 11.32 11.66 17.41
C SER A 284 11.27 12.08 18.88
N THR A 285 10.90 13.32 19.16
CA THR A 285 10.70 13.82 20.52
C THR A 285 9.90 12.82 21.36
N ASN A 286 10.46 12.40 22.49
CA ASN A 286 9.90 11.45 23.46
C ASN A 286 8.64 12.01 24.17
N LYS A 287 7.61 12.40 23.43
CA LYS A 287 6.28 12.59 24.00
C LYS A 287 5.45 11.36 23.65
N PRO A 288 5.21 10.43 24.60
CA PRO A 288 4.14 9.48 24.42
C PRO A 288 2.86 10.28 24.17
N ILE A 289 2.19 10.03 23.04
CA ILE A 289 0.88 10.62 22.75
C ILE A 289 -0.09 9.99 23.77
N THR A 290 -0.39 10.73 24.84
CA THR A 290 -1.21 10.24 25.96
C THR A 290 -2.67 10.65 25.86
N ASP A 291 -3.03 11.54 24.93
CA ASP A 291 -4.39 12.01 24.74
C ASP A 291 -4.90 11.62 23.35
N TRP A 292 -5.90 10.72 23.34
CA TRP A 292 -6.51 10.14 22.14
C TRP A 292 -7.95 10.61 21.95
N SER A 293 -8.37 11.65 22.69
CA SER A 293 -9.76 12.05 22.84
C SER A 293 -10.23 13.18 21.91
N THR A 294 -9.37 13.68 21.02
CA THR A 294 -9.74 14.72 20.04
C THR A 294 -9.86 14.20 18.63
#